data_AF-A0A158PLY5-F1
#
_entry.id   AF-A0A158PLY5-F1
#
_cell.length_a   1.000
_cell.length_b   1.000
_cell.length_c   1.000
_cell.angle_alpha   90.00
_cell.angle_beta   90.00
_cell.angle_gamma   90.00
#
_symmetry.space_group_name_H-M   'P 1'
#
loop_
_entity.id
_entity.type
_entity.pdbx_description
1 polymer ?
#
loop_
_entity_poly.entity_id
_entity_poly.type
_entity_poly.pdbx_seq_one_letter_code
_entity_poly.pdbx_strand_id
1 'polypeptide(L)'
;MIGWFTFFREHGAPTFYGENRTPVMLDTHIVGLCSIFIIPSLTFLIILPGVRKHRLSSTFSFFFNMFVGATLLANATQESENFVVGEGLLYNERFGFSEVNKMEKELSNALIKGLPFPIIKVIEYLSVDGFGWGRHYRVAGYYTASML
;
A
#
# COMPACT_ATOMS: atom_id res chain seq x y z
N MET A 1 16.12 32.78 -35.03
CA MET A 1 15.84 31.34 -35.15
C MET A 1 15.33 30.84 -33.82
N ILE A 2 14.06 30.40 -33.76
CA ILE A 2 13.49 29.71 -32.60
C ILE A 2 14.17 28.32 -32.51
N GLY A 3 14.83 28.02 -31.39
CA GLY A 3 15.56 26.76 -31.19
C GLY A 3 14.62 25.62 -30.80
N TRP A 4 15.00 24.37 -31.09
CA TRP A 4 14.19 23.18 -30.79
C TRP A 4 13.74 23.09 -29.32
N PHE A 5 14.51 23.68 -28.40
CA PHE A 5 14.21 23.79 -26.97
C PHE A 5 13.05 24.73 -26.60
N THR A 6 12.48 25.50 -27.53
CA THR A 6 11.33 26.38 -27.26
C THR A 6 9.99 25.82 -27.74
N PHE A 7 9.95 24.67 -28.42
CA PHE A 7 8.73 24.13 -29.04
C PHE A 7 7.67 23.64 -28.03
N PHE A 8 8.10 23.30 -26.80
CA PHE A 8 7.21 22.85 -25.71
C PHE A 8 7.01 23.90 -24.61
N ARG A 9 7.46 25.14 -24.83
CA ARG A 9 7.37 26.22 -23.84
C ARG A 9 6.33 27.23 -24.29
N GLU A 10 5.26 27.35 -23.52
CA GLU A 10 4.34 28.48 -23.66
C GLU A 10 5.05 29.74 -23.12
N HIS A 11 5.23 30.76 -23.97
CA HIS A 11 5.81 32.08 -23.65
C HIS A 11 7.27 32.17 -23.18
N GLY A 12 8.09 31.12 -23.32
CA GLY A 12 9.54 31.20 -23.06
C GLY A 12 9.95 31.44 -21.59
N ALA A 13 8.99 31.43 -20.66
CA ALA A 13 9.23 31.56 -19.22
C ALA A 13 9.85 30.27 -18.63
N PRO A 14 10.52 30.31 -17.46
CA PRO A 14 10.86 29.11 -16.69
C PRO A 14 9.60 28.29 -16.38
N THR A 15 9.70 26.96 -16.46
CA THR A 15 8.59 26.04 -16.13
C THR A 15 8.34 26.09 -14.63
N PHE A 16 7.50 27.04 -14.20
CA PHE A 16 7.01 27.17 -12.83
C PHE A 16 5.69 26.41 -12.73
N TYR A 17 5.77 25.16 -12.28
CA TYR A 17 4.57 24.40 -11.93
C TYR A 17 4.08 24.91 -10.57
N GLY A 18 2.81 25.32 -10.49
CA GLY A 18 2.19 25.71 -9.22
C GLY A 18 2.17 24.55 -8.22
N GLU A 19 1.90 24.85 -6.95
CA GLU A 19 1.82 23.83 -5.91
C GLU A 19 0.59 22.93 -6.16
N ASN A 20 0.80 21.76 -6.75
CA ASN A 20 -0.22 20.73 -6.94
C ASN A 20 0.24 19.45 -6.23
N ARG A 21 0.00 19.37 -4.91
CA ARG A 21 0.30 18.18 -4.12
C ARG A 21 -0.84 17.19 -4.29
N THR A 22 -0.71 16.26 -5.23
CA THR A 22 -1.59 15.09 -5.26
C THR A 22 -1.20 14.17 -4.10
N PRO A 23 -2.12 13.85 -3.18
CA PRO A 23 -1.84 12.90 -2.11
C PRO A 23 -1.49 11.53 -2.73
N VAL A 24 -0.56 10.82 -2.09
CA VAL A 24 -0.21 9.46 -2.49
C VAL A 24 -1.44 8.58 -2.26
N MET A 25 -2.07 8.10 -3.34
CA MET A 25 -3.33 7.35 -3.28
C MET A 25 -3.16 5.87 -2.92
N LEU A 26 -1.94 5.34 -3.02
CA LEU A 26 -1.60 3.94 -2.77
C LEU A 26 -0.37 3.85 -1.87
N ASP A 27 -0.34 2.93 -0.90
CA ASP A 27 0.81 2.74 -0.04
C ASP A 27 2.08 2.50 -0.88
N THR A 28 3.11 3.30 -0.61
CA THR A 28 4.39 3.23 -1.34
C THR A 28 5.06 1.86 -1.16
N HIS A 29 4.86 1.20 -0.02
CA HIS A 29 5.39 -0.13 0.24
C HIS A 29 4.71 -1.19 -0.65
N ILE A 30 3.40 -1.09 -0.85
CA ILE A 30 2.63 -2.01 -1.69
C ILE A 30 3.02 -1.81 -3.16
N VAL A 31 3.12 -0.55 -3.62
CA VAL A 31 3.56 -0.24 -4.98
C VAL A 31 4.97 -0.79 -5.24
N GLY A 32 5.88 -0.63 -4.27
CA GLY A 32 7.23 -1.21 -4.32
C GLY A 32 7.21 -2.72 -4.46
N LEU A 33 6.45 -3.43 -3.61
CA LEU A 33 6.33 -4.89 -3.65
C LEU A 33 5.70 -5.38 -4.97
N CYS A 34 4.60 -4.76 -5.41
CA CYS A 34 3.98 -5.12 -6.69
C CYS A 34 4.93 -4.91 -7.88
N SER A 35 5.78 -3.87 -7.85
CA SER A 35 6.75 -3.63 -8.92
C SER A 35 7.74 -4.78 -9.10
N ILE A 36 8.17 -5.42 -7.99
CA ILE A 36 9.10 -6.56 -8.00
C ILE A 36 8.48 -7.77 -8.71
N PHE A 37 7.16 -7.94 -8.66
CA PHE A 37 6.46 -9.02 -9.37
C PHE A 37 6.09 -8.65 -10.81
N ILE A 38 5.75 -7.38 -11.07
CA ILE A 38 5.31 -6.92 -12.39
C ILE A 38 6.50 -6.83 -13.36
N ILE A 39 7.65 -6.33 -12.94
CA ILE A 39 8.81 -6.11 -13.82
C ILE A 39 9.32 -7.41 -14.45
N PRO A 40 9.59 -8.50 -13.71
CA PRO A 40 10.06 -9.74 -14.31
C PRO A 40 8.96 -10.42 -15.14
N SER A 41 7.69 -10.22 -14.78
CA SER A 41 6.55 -10.69 -15.57
C SER A 41 6.46 -10.05 -16.95
N LEU A 42 6.61 -8.73 -17.02
CA LEU A 42 6.70 -8.00 -18.29
C LEU A 42 7.95 -8.40 -19.09
N THR A 43 9.08 -8.56 -18.41
CA THR A 43 10.34 -8.99 -19.03
C THR A 43 10.19 -10.37 -19.67
N PHE A 44 9.54 -11.31 -18.99
CA PHE A 44 9.25 -12.63 -19.53
C PHE A 44 8.36 -12.57 -20.78
N LEU A 45 7.34 -11.70 -20.78
CA LEU A 45 6.44 -11.49 -21.91
C LEU A 45 7.19 -10.97 -23.15
N ILE A 46 8.18 -10.09 -22.96
CA ILE A 46 9.02 -9.57 -24.06
C ILE A 46 9.92 -10.65 -24.67
N ILE A 47 10.41 -11.60 -23.87
CA ILE A 47 11.28 -12.70 -24.33
C ILE A 47 10.48 -13.82 -25.02
N LEU A 48 9.17 -13.92 -24.74
CA LEU A 48 8.24 -14.95 -25.22
C LEU A 48 8.23 -15.19 -26.74
N PRO A 49 8.35 -14.19 -27.63
CA PRO A 49 8.41 -14.41 -29.08
C PRO A 49 9.60 -15.28 -29.52
N GLY A 50 10.68 -15.30 -28.74
CA GLY A 50 11.90 -16.07 -29.03
C GLY A 50 11.83 -17.56 -28.71
N VAL A 51 10.80 -18.02 -27.99
CA VAL A 51 10.69 -19.44 -27.57
C VAL A 51 10.16 -20.28 -28.74
N ARG A 52 10.85 -21.36 -29.14
CA ARG A 52 10.45 -22.20 -30.31
C ARG A 52 9.52 -23.39 -29.96
N LYS A 53 9.55 -23.93 -28.74
CA LYS A 53 8.75 -25.10 -28.31
C LYS A 53 8.38 -24.97 -26.81
N HIS A 54 7.25 -25.54 -26.37
CA HIS A 54 6.69 -25.44 -25.00
C HIS A 54 6.30 -24.04 -24.50
N ARG A 55 6.00 -23.09 -25.41
CA ARG A 55 5.63 -21.69 -25.12
C ARG A 55 4.60 -21.52 -23.99
N LEU A 56 3.49 -22.24 -24.05
CA LEU A 56 2.38 -22.08 -23.08
C LEU A 56 2.69 -22.70 -21.73
N SER A 57 3.40 -23.83 -21.70
CA SER A 57 3.72 -24.52 -20.45
C SER A 57 4.70 -23.71 -19.60
N SER A 58 5.77 -23.17 -20.21
CA SER A 58 6.73 -22.32 -19.49
C SER A 58 6.10 -21.02 -19.01
N THR A 59 5.19 -20.44 -19.82
CA THR A 59 4.45 -19.23 -19.46
C THR A 59 3.56 -19.47 -18.26
N PHE A 60 2.71 -20.50 -18.32
CA PHE A 60 1.78 -20.81 -17.23
C PHE A 60 2.52 -21.10 -15.91
N SER A 61 3.61 -21.88 -15.95
CA SER A 61 4.40 -22.15 -14.75
C SER A 61 5.07 -20.91 -14.18
N PHE A 62 5.56 -20.00 -15.02
CA PHE A 62 6.18 -18.75 -14.56
C PHE A 62 5.14 -17.82 -13.90
N PHE A 63 3.99 -17.60 -14.54
CA PHE A 63 2.92 -16.78 -13.97
C PHE A 63 2.34 -17.38 -12.70
N PHE A 64 2.20 -18.71 -12.62
CA PHE A 64 1.72 -19.39 -11.43
C PHE A 64 2.69 -19.22 -10.25
N ASN A 65 4.00 -19.38 -10.46
CA ASN A 65 5.01 -19.14 -9.43
C ASN A 65 5.00 -17.68 -8.97
N MET A 66 4.95 -16.74 -9.91
CA MET A 66 4.90 -15.31 -9.61
C MET A 66 3.65 -14.92 -8.82
N PHE A 67 2.50 -15.52 -9.17
CA PHE A 67 1.24 -15.30 -8.48
C PHE A 67 1.29 -15.83 -7.04
N VAL A 68 1.83 -17.03 -6.82
CA VAL A 68 2.00 -17.59 -5.46
C VAL A 68 2.95 -16.73 -4.61
N GLY A 69 4.05 -16.25 -5.19
CA GLY A 69 4.94 -15.32 -4.49
C GLY A 69 4.26 -14.00 -4.13
N ALA A 70 3.46 -13.45 -5.05
CA ALA A 70 2.73 -12.21 -4.84
C ALA A 70 1.65 -12.35 -3.76
N THR A 71 0.89 -13.45 -3.74
CA THR A 71 -0.14 -13.69 -2.71
C THR A 71 0.48 -13.92 -1.34
N LEU A 72 1.65 -14.55 -1.24
CA LEU A 72 2.37 -14.68 0.02
C LEU A 72 2.77 -13.30 0.57
N LEU A 73 3.46 -12.48 -0.21
CA LEU A 73 3.89 -11.15 0.25
C LEU A 73 2.73 -10.16 0.47
N ALA A 74 1.62 -10.29 -0.27
CA ALA A 74 0.43 -9.47 -0.09
C ALA A 74 -0.23 -9.71 1.27
N ASN A 75 -0.28 -10.95 1.73
CA ASN A 75 -0.82 -11.29 3.06
C ASN A 75 0.03 -10.73 4.20
N ALA A 76 1.36 -10.62 4.02
CA ALA A 76 2.23 -9.92 4.97
C ALA A 76 1.94 -8.40 5.02
N THR A 77 1.36 -7.85 3.95
CA THR A 77 1.13 -6.41 3.75
C THR A 77 -0.35 -6.05 3.80
N GLN A 78 -1.17 -6.86 4.48
CA GLN A 78 -2.63 -6.77 4.51
C GLN A 78 -3.13 -5.30 4.59
N GLU A 79 -3.60 -4.78 3.46
CA GLU A 79 -4.15 -3.44 3.34
C GLU A 79 -5.63 -3.47 3.73
N SER A 80 -6.08 -2.45 4.45
CA SER A 80 -7.49 -2.29 4.80
C SER A 80 -8.25 -1.76 3.59
N GLU A 81 -9.37 -2.39 3.23
CA GLU A 81 -10.20 -1.94 2.10
C GLU A 81 -10.70 -0.50 2.32
N ASN A 82 -10.55 0.33 1.28
CA ASN A 82 -11.05 1.70 1.27
C ASN A 82 -12.57 1.71 1.05
N PHE A 83 -13.35 1.89 2.12
CA PHE A 83 -14.79 2.16 2.00
C PHE A 83 -15.01 3.64 1.69
N VAL A 84 -15.28 3.97 0.43
CA VAL A 84 -15.59 5.33 -0.01
C VAL A 84 -17.06 5.65 0.30
N VAL A 85 -17.31 6.30 1.43
CA VAL A 85 -18.56 7.05 1.65
C VAL A 85 -18.35 8.48 1.16
N GLY A 86 -19.35 9.02 0.48
CA GLY A 86 -19.30 10.24 -0.32
C GLY A 86 -18.74 11.51 0.33
N GLU A 87 -18.57 12.50 -0.54
CA GLU A 87 -17.88 13.77 -0.35
C GLU A 87 -17.91 14.36 1.07
N GLY A 88 -16.73 14.48 1.68
CA GLY A 88 -16.51 15.41 2.79
C GLY A 88 -15.41 15.02 3.78
N LEU A 89 -15.13 13.73 4.01
CA LEU A 89 -14.24 13.28 5.09
C LEU A 89 -13.43 12.05 4.70
N LEU A 90 -12.32 12.25 3.99
CA LEU A 90 -11.37 11.19 3.61
C LEU A 90 -10.32 11.01 4.73
N TYR A 91 -10.61 10.18 5.71
CA TYR A 91 -9.65 9.78 6.74
C TYR A 91 -9.14 8.37 6.48
N ASN A 92 -7.81 8.23 6.39
CA ASN A 92 -7.12 6.95 6.32
C ASN A 92 -5.95 6.97 7.32
N GLU A 93 -6.27 6.67 8.59
CA GLU A 93 -5.26 6.57 9.63
C GLU A 93 -4.83 5.11 9.82
N ARG A 94 -3.53 4.88 9.93
CA ARG A 94 -2.95 3.56 10.18
C ARG A 94 -2.41 3.49 11.61
N PHE A 95 -2.97 2.62 12.42
CA PHE A 95 -2.53 2.39 13.80
C PHE A 95 -1.73 1.09 13.92
N GLY A 96 -0.54 1.16 14.51
CA GLY A 96 0.32 -0.01 14.71
C GLY A 96 0.12 -0.67 16.08
N PHE A 97 -0.25 -1.95 16.11
CA PHE A 97 -0.57 -2.69 17.35
C PHE A 97 0.43 -3.82 17.70
N SER A 98 1.60 -3.83 17.05
CA SER A 98 2.61 -4.89 17.19
C SER A 98 3.17 -5.05 18.62
N GLU A 99 3.39 -3.96 19.36
CA GLU A 99 3.95 -3.98 20.72
C GLU A 99 2.88 -3.68 21.78
N VAL A 100 3.15 -4.10 23.03
CA VAL A 100 2.20 -3.98 24.16
C VAL A 100 1.80 -2.53 24.44
N ASN A 101 2.78 -1.63 24.52
CA ASN A 101 2.56 -0.22 24.88
C ASN A 101 2.30 0.69 23.68
N LYS A 102 2.40 0.15 22.46
CA LYS A 102 2.31 0.95 21.23
C LYS A 102 0.87 1.44 20.97
N MET A 103 -0.11 0.64 21.37
CA MET A 103 -1.53 0.97 21.17
C MET A 103 -1.99 2.17 22.02
N GLU A 104 -1.60 2.22 23.29
CA GLU A 104 -1.88 3.36 24.17
C GLU A 104 -1.18 4.64 23.68
N LYS A 105 0.06 4.49 23.18
CA LYS A 105 0.80 5.61 22.57
C LYS A 105 0.12 6.13 21.31
N GLU A 106 -0.36 5.25 20.44
CA GLU A 106 -1.12 5.65 19.25
C GLU A 106 -2.45 6.33 19.62
N LEU A 107 -3.13 5.87 20.67
CA LEU A 107 -4.33 6.53 21.20
C LEU A 107 -4.01 7.94 21.71
N SER A 108 -2.95 8.10 22.50
CA SER A 108 -2.50 9.41 22.99
C SER A 108 -2.15 10.35 21.83
N ASN A 109 -1.41 9.86 20.83
CA ASN A 109 -1.11 10.62 19.62
C ASN A 109 -2.38 11.01 18.87
N ALA A 110 -3.36 10.12 18.78
CA ALA A 110 -4.61 10.37 18.08
C ALA A 110 -5.46 11.46 18.78
N LEU A 111 -5.46 11.47 20.11
CA LEU A 111 -6.08 12.50 20.93
C LEU A 111 -5.38 13.86 20.74
N ILE A 112 -4.05 13.89 20.75
CA ILE A 112 -3.26 15.12 20.53
C ILE A 112 -3.50 15.69 19.13
N LYS A 113 -3.62 14.83 18.11
CA LYS A 113 -3.95 15.23 16.73
C LYS A 113 -5.37 15.77 16.57
N GLY A 114 -6.27 15.51 17.52
CA GLY A 114 -7.67 15.94 17.43
C GLY A 114 -8.46 15.22 16.33
N LEU A 115 -8.22 13.92 16.13
CA LEU A 115 -8.94 13.10 15.16
C LEU A 115 -10.47 13.10 15.43
N PRO A 116 -11.30 12.87 14.40
CA PRO A 116 -12.74 12.86 14.59
C PRO A 116 -13.16 11.75 15.57
N PHE A 117 -14.18 12.05 16.36
CA PHE A 117 -14.67 11.19 17.45
C PHE A 117 -14.84 9.70 17.07
N PRO A 118 -15.40 9.33 15.89
CA PRO A 118 -15.55 7.93 15.51
C PRO A 118 -14.21 7.15 15.47
N ILE A 119 -13.14 7.76 14.96
CA ILE A 119 -11.82 7.11 14.83
C ILE A 119 -11.22 6.88 16.22
N ILE A 120 -11.25 7.91 17.08
CA ILE A 120 -10.75 7.82 18.46
C ILE A 120 -11.50 6.72 19.22
N LYS A 121 -12.83 6.64 19.06
CA LYS A 121 -13.64 5.65 19.75
C LYS A 121 -13.24 4.22 19.41
N VAL A 122 -12.95 3.93 18.14
CA VAL A 122 -12.50 2.60 17.70
C VAL A 122 -11.16 2.23 18.35
N ILE A 123 -10.19 3.16 18.38
CA ILE A 123 -8.87 2.92 19.00
C ILE A 123 -9.01 2.73 20.50
N GLU A 124 -9.85 3.53 21.16
CA GLU A 124 -10.13 3.41 22.59
C GLU A 124 -10.69 2.00 22.90
N TYR A 125 -11.63 1.49 22.11
CA TYR A 125 -12.15 0.13 22.26
C TYR A 125 -11.08 -0.95 22.06
N LEU A 126 -10.14 -0.74 21.15
CA LEU A 126 -9.06 -1.70 20.89
C LEU A 126 -7.99 -1.66 21.99
N SER A 127 -7.69 -0.46 22.52
CA SER A 127 -6.66 -0.20 23.53
C SER A 127 -7.09 -0.50 24.96
N VAL A 128 -8.38 -0.31 25.28
CA VAL A 128 -8.91 -0.59 26.61
C VAL A 128 -9.27 -2.07 26.68
N ASP A 129 -8.80 -2.75 27.73
CA ASP A 129 -8.94 -4.20 27.97
C ASP A 129 -10.40 -4.69 28.20
N GLY A 130 -11.42 -3.87 27.92
CA GLY A 130 -12.82 -4.18 28.19
C GLY A 130 -13.31 -5.48 27.54
N PHE A 131 -13.02 -5.68 26.25
CA PHE A 131 -13.41 -6.88 25.48
C PHE A 131 -12.22 -7.81 25.16
N GLY A 132 -10.99 -7.47 25.59
CA GLY A 132 -9.77 -8.25 25.33
C GLY A 132 -9.32 -8.33 23.87
N TRP A 133 -10.00 -7.63 22.95
CA TRP A 133 -9.74 -7.71 21.50
C TRP A 133 -8.31 -7.30 21.15
N GLY A 134 -7.78 -6.22 21.73
CA GLY A 134 -6.41 -5.78 21.46
C GLY A 134 -5.36 -6.88 21.69
N ARG A 135 -5.51 -7.67 22.77
CA ARG A 135 -4.61 -8.79 23.06
C ARG A 135 -4.80 -9.94 22.08
N HIS A 136 -6.04 -10.35 21.81
CA HIS A 136 -6.33 -11.46 20.89
C HIS A 136 -5.86 -11.18 19.46
N TYR A 137 -6.11 -9.96 18.96
CA TYR A 137 -5.63 -9.54 17.63
C TYR A 137 -4.11 -9.53 17.54
N ARG A 138 -3.40 -9.09 18.59
CA ARG A 138 -1.92 -9.11 18.61
C ARG A 138 -1.38 -10.54 18.56
N VAL A 139 -1.95 -11.45 19.34
CA VAL A 139 -1.53 -12.86 19.37
C VAL A 139 -1.81 -13.55 18.03
N ALA A 140 -3.02 -13.37 17.49
CA ALA A 140 -3.38 -13.92 16.19
C ALA A 140 -2.45 -13.39 15.08
N GLY A 141 -2.23 -12.08 15.03
CA GLY A 141 -1.32 -11.46 14.07
C GLY A 141 0.12 -11.96 14.20
N TYR A 142 0.63 -12.13 15.43
CA TYR A 142 1.96 -12.69 15.66
C TYR A 142 2.10 -14.11 15.11
N TYR A 143 1.12 -14.99 15.38
CA TYR A 143 1.15 -16.36 14.86
C TYR A 143 0.99 -16.42 13.35
N THR A 144 0.08 -15.65 12.76
CA THR A 144 -0.08 -15.57 11.30
C THR A 144 1.20 -15.08 10.64
N ALA A 145 1.85 -14.04 11.19
CA ALA A 145 3.12 -13.53 10.66
C ALA A 145 4.27 -14.53 10.81
N SER A 146 4.24 -15.41 11.81
CA SER A 146 5.25 -16.46 11.97
C SER A 146 5.07 -17.68 11.06
N MET A 147 3.83 -17.93 10.62
CA MET A 147 3.48 -19.06 9.75
C MET A 147 3.62 -18.74 8.26
N LEU A 148 3.63 -17.45 7.93
CA LEU A 148 3.68 -16.93 6.57
C LEU A 148 5.13 -16.64 6.14
#